data_AF-A0A671F726-F1
#
_entry.id   AF-A0A671F726-F1
#
_cell.length_a   1.000
_cell.length_b   1.000
_cell.length_c   1.000
_cell.angle_alpha   90.00
_cell.angle_beta   90.00
_cell.angle_gamma   90.00
#
_symmetry.space_group_name_H-M   'P 1'
#
loop_
_entity.id
_entity.type
_entity.pdbx_description
1 polymer ?
#
loop_
_entity_poly.entity_id
_entity_poly.type
_entity_poly.pdbx_seq_one_letter_code
_entity_poly.pdbx_strand_id
1 'polypeptide(L)'
;VAQIPPTAVGERHAGTEGGPIRRNPAGNVARPMVQRLPEPQDVAQCLEVGLFDTPPFYSNSTNSFRNTVEGYSDPTGRYDPAVRSLHNLAHLFLNGTGGQTHISPNDPIFILLHTFTDAVFDEWLRRYNADISTFPMENAPIGHNRQYNMVPFWPPITNTEMFVTAPDNLGYTYEVQWPSRNFSFSEIVTIAVVAALLLVAVIFVGASYLIRARNKMDEANQPLLSDQYQHYTEEYERLNNPNQSMV
;
A
#
# COMPACT_ATOMS: atom_id res chain seq x y z
N VAL A 1 7.32 -44.30 -10.25
CA VAL A 1 6.94 -43.60 -9.01
C VAL A 1 8.00 -43.93 -7.97
N ALA A 2 8.85 -42.98 -7.61
CA ALA A 2 9.69 -43.09 -6.43
C ALA A 2 9.17 -42.03 -5.46
N GLN A 3 8.01 -42.33 -4.88
CA GLN A 3 7.51 -41.59 -3.73
C GLN A 3 8.42 -41.99 -2.58
N ILE A 4 8.97 -41.00 -1.87
CA ILE A 4 9.41 -41.27 -0.51
C ILE A 4 8.15 -41.78 0.20
N PRO A 5 8.13 -43.03 0.71
CA PRO A 5 6.96 -43.52 1.39
C PRO A 5 6.64 -42.54 2.53
N PRO A 6 5.37 -42.16 2.74
CA PRO A 6 5.02 -41.36 3.90
C PRO A 6 5.57 -42.08 5.14
N THR A 7 6.20 -41.33 6.04
CA THR A 7 6.62 -41.88 7.32
C THR A 7 5.41 -42.54 7.98
N ALA A 8 5.60 -43.73 8.58
CA ALA A 8 4.53 -44.39 9.29
C ALA A 8 3.95 -43.42 10.35
N VAL A 9 2.66 -43.52 10.64
CA VAL A 9 2.00 -42.64 11.62
C VAL A 9 2.79 -42.68 12.93
N GLY A 10 3.36 -41.54 13.32
CA GLY A 10 4.20 -41.39 14.52
C GLY A 10 5.71 -41.28 14.26
N GLU A 11 6.19 -41.48 13.03
CA GLU A 11 7.61 -41.38 12.68
C GLU A 11 7.96 -40.03 12.03
N ARG A 12 9.11 -39.46 12.43
CA ARG A 12 9.70 -38.26 11.82
C ARG A 12 10.69 -38.67 10.73
N HIS A 13 10.98 -37.74 9.81
CA HIS A 13 11.99 -37.97 8.77
C HIS A 13 13.35 -38.32 9.41
N ALA A 14 13.92 -39.47 9.03
CA ALA A 14 15.06 -40.09 9.71
C ALA A 14 16.44 -39.59 9.23
N GLY A 15 16.49 -38.61 8.31
CA GLY A 15 17.73 -38.04 7.77
C GLY A 15 18.43 -38.88 6.71
N THR A 16 17.91 -40.07 6.38
CA THR A 16 18.34 -40.86 5.22
C THR A 16 17.87 -40.23 3.91
N GLU A 17 18.77 -40.06 2.95
CA GLU A 17 18.44 -39.51 1.64
C GLU A 17 17.46 -40.40 0.87
N GLY A 18 16.51 -39.77 0.17
CA GLY A 18 15.50 -40.42 -0.65
C GLY A 18 15.90 -40.56 -2.12
N GLY A 19 14.89 -40.66 -3.01
CA GLY A 19 15.10 -40.66 -4.45
C GLY A 19 15.58 -39.30 -5.00
N PRO A 20 16.00 -39.23 -6.27
CA PRO A 20 16.53 -38.01 -6.87
C PRO A 20 15.45 -36.94 -7.05
N ILE A 21 15.89 -35.68 -7.15
CA ILE A 21 15.04 -34.53 -7.49
C ILE A 21 14.31 -34.79 -8.81
N ARG A 22 13.01 -34.52 -8.83
CA ARG A 22 12.17 -34.52 -10.02
C ARG A 22 11.81 -33.09 -10.37
N ARG A 23 11.98 -32.72 -11.65
CA ARG A 23 11.62 -31.39 -12.14
C ARG A 23 11.19 -31.51 -13.60
N ASN A 24 10.07 -30.88 -13.95
CA ASN A 24 9.55 -30.86 -15.31
C ASN A 24 8.84 -29.52 -15.58
N PRO A 25 9.59 -28.40 -15.67
CA PRO A 25 9.01 -27.06 -15.78
C PRO A 25 7.98 -26.96 -16.90
N ALA A 26 6.85 -26.30 -16.65
CA ALA A 26 5.69 -26.21 -17.56
C ALA A 26 5.05 -27.56 -17.96
N GLY A 27 5.49 -28.69 -17.42
CA GLY A 27 5.09 -30.03 -17.86
C GLY A 27 3.73 -30.52 -17.33
N ASN A 28 3.01 -29.73 -16.54
CA ASN A 28 1.72 -30.13 -15.97
C ASN A 28 0.57 -29.91 -16.97
N VAL A 29 0.48 -30.79 -17.97
CA VAL A 29 -0.55 -30.73 -19.03
C VAL A 29 -1.98 -30.90 -18.50
N ALA A 30 -2.16 -31.53 -17.33
CA ALA A 30 -3.46 -31.69 -16.69
C ALA A 30 -3.97 -30.37 -16.07
N ARG A 31 -3.09 -29.39 -15.90
CA ARG A 31 -3.42 -28.10 -15.28
C ARG A 31 -2.75 -26.94 -16.04
N PRO A 32 -3.31 -26.51 -17.18
CA PRO A 32 -2.69 -25.50 -18.05
C PRO A 32 -2.35 -24.16 -17.37
N MET A 33 -3.15 -23.76 -16.36
CA MET A 33 -2.92 -22.53 -15.59
C MET A 33 -1.57 -22.48 -14.85
N VAL A 34 -0.91 -23.62 -14.61
CA VAL A 34 0.42 -23.66 -13.97
C VAL A 34 1.56 -23.91 -14.94
N GLN A 35 1.32 -23.82 -16.25
CA GLN A 35 2.35 -24.03 -17.27
C GLN A 35 3.11 -22.76 -17.66
N ARG A 36 2.75 -21.61 -17.06
CA ARG A 36 3.45 -20.33 -17.23
C ARG A 36 3.77 -19.75 -15.85
N LEU A 37 4.88 -19.02 -15.78
CA LEU A 37 5.25 -18.25 -14.60
C LEU A 37 4.37 -16.98 -14.46
N PRO A 38 4.38 -16.34 -13.29
CA PRO A 38 3.75 -15.03 -13.10
C PRO A 38 4.32 -13.98 -14.06
N GLU A 39 3.49 -13.00 -14.42
CA GLU A 39 3.90 -11.85 -15.23
C GLU A 39 4.50 -10.74 -14.32
N PRO A 40 5.36 -9.85 -14.85
CA PRO A 40 5.90 -8.74 -14.06
C PRO A 40 4.81 -7.85 -13.44
N GLN A 41 3.68 -7.68 -14.14
CA GLN A 41 2.54 -6.89 -13.65
C GLN A 41 1.89 -7.52 -12.41
N ASP A 42 1.96 -8.84 -12.24
CA ASP A 42 1.42 -9.51 -11.06
C ASP A 42 2.14 -9.04 -9.78
N VAL A 43 3.46 -8.83 -9.87
CA VAL A 43 4.26 -8.26 -8.76
C VAL A 43 3.89 -6.81 -8.50
N ALA A 44 3.75 -6.01 -9.56
CA ALA A 44 3.34 -4.60 -9.43
C ALA A 44 1.98 -4.47 -8.73
N GLN A 45 0.99 -5.29 -9.13
CA GLN A 45 -0.36 -5.28 -8.55
C GLN A 45 -0.37 -5.78 -7.10
N CYS A 46 0.36 -6.86 -6.80
CA CYS A 46 0.45 -7.38 -5.44
C CYS A 46 1.01 -6.35 -4.46
N LEU A 47 2.01 -5.57 -4.89
CA LEU A 47 2.62 -4.51 -4.08
C LEU A 47 1.70 -3.29 -3.86
N GLU A 48 0.49 -3.28 -4.42
CA GLU A 48 -0.54 -2.26 -4.13
C GLU A 48 -1.52 -2.70 -3.04
N VAL A 49 -1.51 -3.98 -2.64
CA VAL A 49 -2.34 -4.50 -1.56
C VAL A 49 -1.78 -4.03 -0.23
N GLY A 50 -2.40 -3.01 0.37
CA GLY A 50 -1.82 -2.30 1.52
C GLY A 50 -2.01 -2.93 2.90
N LEU A 51 -2.88 -3.93 3.04
CA LEU A 51 -3.05 -4.66 4.30
C LEU A 51 -2.18 -5.92 4.27
N PHE A 52 -1.33 -6.12 5.29
CA PHE A 52 -0.46 -7.28 5.36
C PHE A 52 -1.29 -8.57 5.30
N ASP A 53 -2.30 -8.67 6.15
CA ASP A 53 -3.25 -9.77 6.13
C ASP A 53 -4.66 -9.33 6.50
N THR A 54 -5.64 -10.18 6.26
CA THR A 54 -7.05 -9.94 6.56
C THR A 54 -7.70 -11.19 7.14
N PRO A 55 -8.72 -11.07 8.00
CA PRO A 55 -9.50 -12.22 8.44
C PRO A 55 -10.02 -13.05 7.24
N PRO A 56 -10.00 -14.39 7.31
CA PRO A 56 -9.74 -15.21 8.51
C PRO A 56 -8.26 -15.59 8.69
N PHE A 57 -7.32 -14.82 8.12
CA PHE A 57 -5.87 -15.04 8.22
C PHE A 57 -5.43 -16.40 7.68
N TYR A 58 -6.05 -16.80 6.56
CA TYR A 58 -5.87 -18.12 5.96
C TYR A 58 -5.73 -18.04 4.44
N SER A 59 -5.65 -19.20 3.78
CA SER A 59 -5.50 -19.31 2.33
C SER A 59 -6.70 -18.81 1.52
N ASN A 60 -7.76 -18.33 2.18
CA ASN A 60 -8.96 -17.75 1.58
C ASN A 60 -9.18 -16.27 1.95
N SER A 61 -8.17 -15.62 2.54
CA SER A 61 -8.20 -14.18 2.83
C SER A 61 -8.22 -13.35 1.54
N THR A 62 -9.09 -12.34 1.51
CA THR A 62 -9.20 -11.37 0.40
C THR A 62 -8.64 -10.02 0.82
N ASN A 63 -8.04 -9.27 -0.11
CA ASN A 63 -7.35 -8.00 0.13
C ASN A 63 -6.22 -8.13 1.17
N SER A 64 -5.55 -9.28 1.16
CA SER A 64 -4.42 -9.62 2.04
C SER A 64 -3.16 -9.73 1.20
N PHE A 65 -2.17 -8.89 1.46
CA PHE A 65 -0.88 -8.94 0.77
C PHE A 65 -0.22 -10.31 0.93
N ARG A 66 -0.18 -10.83 2.16
CA ARG A 66 0.35 -12.16 2.49
C ARG A 66 -0.29 -13.23 1.62
N ASN A 67 -1.62 -13.26 1.54
CA ASN A 67 -2.33 -14.27 0.74
C ASN A 67 -2.17 -14.07 -0.78
N THR A 68 -1.93 -12.82 -1.21
CA THR A 68 -1.70 -12.45 -2.60
C THR A 68 -0.31 -12.91 -3.05
N VAL A 69 0.74 -12.51 -2.34
CA VAL A 69 2.13 -12.87 -2.67
C VAL A 69 2.38 -14.36 -2.52
N GLU A 70 1.77 -15.01 -1.50
CA GLU A 70 1.80 -16.46 -1.32
C GLU A 70 1.15 -17.19 -2.50
N GLY A 71 0.16 -16.55 -3.14
CA GLY A 71 -0.39 -16.98 -4.41
C GLY A 71 -1.69 -17.76 -4.32
N TYR A 72 -2.51 -17.51 -3.30
CA TYR A 72 -3.88 -18.05 -3.19
C TYR A 72 -4.94 -17.08 -3.71
N SER A 73 -4.64 -15.79 -3.71
CA SER A 73 -5.44 -14.75 -4.37
C SER A 73 -4.88 -14.43 -5.76
N ASP A 74 -5.69 -13.81 -6.61
CA ASP A 74 -5.16 -13.15 -7.80
C ASP A 74 -4.29 -11.94 -7.41
N PRO A 75 -3.45 -11.41 -8.32
CA PRO A 75 -2.53 -10.31 -8.00
C PRO A 75 -3.18 -9.02 -7.52
N THR A 76 -4.50 -8.85 -7.68
CA THR A 76 -5.24 -7.68 -7.18
C THR A 76 -5.66 -7.83 -5.71
N GLY A 77 -5.44 -9.01 -5.12
CA GLY A 77 -5.82 -9.37 -3.76
C GLY A 77 -7.15 -10.09 -3.63
N ARG A 78 -7.87 -10.30 -4.73
CA ARG A 78 -9.14 -11.03 -4.72
C ARG A 78 -8.90 -12.53 -4.60
N TYR A 79 -9.50 -13.16 -3.60
CA TYR A 79 -9.46 -14.61 -3.47
C TYR A 79 -10.32 -15.29 -4.52
N ASP A 80 -9.76 -16.33 -5.15
CA ASP A 80 -10.48 -17.29 -5.97
C ASP A 80 -9.87 -18.69 -5.74
N PRO A 81 -10.65 -19.70 -5.32
CA PRO A 81 -10.14 -21.05 -5.05
C PRO A 81 -9.44 -21.71 -6.26
N ALA A 82 -9.77 -21.31 -7.49
CA ALA A 82 -9.17 -21.84 -8.71
C ALA A 82 -7.80 -21.22 -9.03
N VAL A 83 -7.53 -20.01 -8.54
CA VAL A 83 -6.33 -19.24 -8.88
C VAL A 83 -5.11 -19.74 -8.12
N ARG A 84 -3.98 -19.85 -8.82
CA ARG A 84 -2.65 -19.89 -8.21
C ARG A 84 -1.80 -18.86 -8.94
N SER A 85 -1.22 -17.95 -8.19
CA SER A 85 -0.40 -16.84 -8.70
C SER A 85 0.95 -16.84 -8.00
N LEU A 86 1.84 -15.93 -8.40
CA LEU A 86 3.09 -15.59 -7.69
C LEU A 86 3.84 -16.80 -7.11
N HIS A 87 4.07 -16.86 -5.80
CA HIS A 87 4.85 -17.91 -5.13
C HIS A 87 4.31 -19.32 -5.41
N ASN A 88 3.02 -19.56 -5.18
CA ASN A 88 2.39 -20.86 -5.42
C ASN A 88 2.47 -21.28 -6.89
N LEU A 89 2.29 -20.33 -7.82
CA LEU A 89 2.40 -20.60 -9.25
C LEU A 89 3.84 -21.00 -9.61
N ALA A 90 4.84 -20.31 -9.09
CA ALA A 90 6.25 -20.63 -9.32
C ALA A 90 6.61 -22.03 -8.82
N HIS A 91 6.11 -22.44 -7.63
CA HIS A 91 6.27 -23.82 -7.15
C HIS A 91 5.60 -24.85 -8.07
N LEU A 92 4.35 -24.61 -8.46
CA LEU A 92 3.57 -25.54 -9.27
C LEU A 92 4.09 -25.65 -10.70
N PHE A 93 4.67 -24.58 -11.23
CA PHE A 93 5.32 -24.54 -12.55
C PHE A 93 6.44 -25.57 -12.67
N LEU A 94 7.17 -25.86 -11.58
CA LEU A 94 8.26 -26.84 -11.58
C LEU A 94 7.79 -28.28 -11.78
N ASN A 95 6.51 -28.57 -11.50
CA ASN A 95 5.86 -29.87 -11.72
C ASN A 95 6.74 -31.07 -11.30
N GLY A 96 7.11 -31.10 -10.02
CA GLY A 96 8.05 -32.08 -9.49
C GLY A 96 8.26 -31.93 -7.98
N THR A 97 9.47 -32.21 -7.51
CA THR A 97 9.91 -32.04 -6.11
C THR A 97 9.64 -30.62 -5.62
N GLY A 98 10.04 -29.60 -6.39
CA GLY A 98 9.82 -28.19 -6.04
C GLY A 98 8.35 -27.75 -5.93
N GLY A 99 7.39 -28.54 -6.43
CA GLY A 99 5.96 -28.23 -6.39
C GLY A 99 5.18 -28.89 -5.24
N GLN A 100 5.87 -29.58 -4.31
CA GLN A 100 5.25 -30.31 -3.21
C GLN A 100 5.76 -29.77 -1.86
N THR A 101 4.86 -29.22 -1.04
CA THR A 101 5.21 -28.50 0.21
C THR A 101 6.17 -29.24 1.15
N HIS A 102 6.01 -30.56 1.29
CA HIS A 102 6.81 -31.37 2.21
C HIS A 102 8.23 -31.71 1.71
N ILE A 103 8.51 -31.50 0.41
CA ILE A 103 9.81 -31.82 -0.20
C ILE A 103 10.37 -30.70 -1.08
N SER A 104 9.67 -29.57 -1.23
CA SER A 104 10.09 -28.49 -2.12
C SER A 104 11.49 -27.95 -1.83
N PRO A 105 11.97 -27.86 -0.56
CA PRO A 105 13.34 -27.42 -0.29
C PRO A 105 14.44 -28.38 -0.77
N ASN A 106 14.11 -29.62 -1.14
CA ASN A 106 15.10 -30.52 -1.76
C ASN A 106 15.50 -30.06 -3.17
N ASP A 107 14.66 -29.27 -3.83
CA ASP A 107 15.00 -28.63 -5.09
C ASP A 107 15.66 -27.26 -4.81
N PRO A 108 16.94 -27.03 -5.20
CA PRO A 108 17.65 -25.79 -4.86
C PRO A 108 17.03 -24.52 -5.48
N ILE A 109 16.13 -24.64 -6.46
CA ILE A 109 15.34 -23.50 -6.95
C ILE A 109 14.52 -22.88 -5.81
N PHE A 110 14.14 -23.65 -4.79
CA PHE A 110 13.45 -23.18 -3.59
C PHE A 110 14.14 -21.96 -2.97
N ILE A 111 15.47 -21.96 -2.86
CA ILE A 111 16.22 -20.85 -2.28
C ILE A 111 16.02 -19.58 -3.10
N LEU A 112 16.22 -19.66 -4.42
CA LEU A 112 16.10 -18.52 -5.33
C LEU A 112 14.66 -17.99 -5.37
N LEU A 113 13.68 -18.90 -5.40
CA LEU A 113 12.25 -18.58 -5.38
C LEU A 113 11.88 -17.82 -4.10
N HIS A 114 12.33 -18.30 -2.94
CA HIS A 114 12.02 -17.66 -1.67
C HIS A 114 12.82 -16.38 -1.44
N THR A 115 14.05 -16.25 -1.94
CA THR A 115 14.76 -14.96 -1.89
C THR A 115 14.07 -13.87 -2.72
N PHE A 116 13.47 -14.22 -3.86
CA PHE A 116 12.68 -13.25 -4.64
C PHE A 116 11.35 -12.93 -3.93
N THR A 117 10.72 -13.92 -3.31
CA THR A 117 9.50 -13.72 -2.51
C THR A 117 9.76 -12.80 -1.32
N ASP A 118 10.89 -12.98 -0.63
CA ASP A 118 11.33 -12.13 0.47
C ASP A 118 11.66 -10.71 0.00
N ALA A 119 12.27 -10.55 -1.18
CA ALA A 119 12.48 -9.22 -1.77
C ALA A 119 11.15 -8.47 -2.00
N VAL A 120 10.10 -9.16 -2.47
CA VAL A 120 8.76 -8.57 -2.62
C VAL A 120 8.19 -8.17 -1.25
N PHE A 121 8.41 -8.99 -0.22
CA PHE A 121 8.00 -8.67 1.14
C PHE A 121 8.76 -7.48 1.73
N ASP A 122 10.08 -7.40 1.58
CA ASP A 122 10.89 -6.27 2.04
C ASP A 122 10.48 -4.95 1.35
N GLU A 123 10.20 -4.99 0.04
CA GLU A 123 9.65 -3.84 -0.67
C GLU A 123 8.27 -3.43 -0.14
N TRP A 124 7.40 -4.39 0.18
CA TRP A 124 6.12 -4.11 0.82
C TRP A 124 6.29 -3.45 2.19
N LEU A 125 7.18 -4.00 3.03
CA LEU A 125 7.53 -3.41 4.34
C LEU A 125 8.01 -1.96 4.17
N ARG A 126 8.87 -1.69 3.19
CA ARG A 126 9.35 -0.34 2.89
C ARG A 126 8.24 0.60 2.42
N ARG A 127 7.34 0.15 1.53
CA ARG A 127 6.21 0.96 0.99
C ARG A 127 5.18 1.33 2.05
N TYR A 128 4.90 0.39 2.95
CA TYR A 128 3.84 0.52 3.96
C TYR A 128 4.38 0.74 5.37
N ASN A 129 5.64 1.21 5.48
CA ASN A 129 6.29 1.58 6.74
C ASN A 129 6.22 0.48 7.82
N ALA A 130 6.39 -0.78 7.39
CA ALA A 130 6.30 -1.98 8.19
C ALA A 130 5.04 -2.01 9.08
N ASP A 131 3.88 -1.61 8.54
CA ASP A 131 2.62 -1.62 9.28
C ASP A 131 2.21 -3.05 9.67
N ILE A 132 2.56 -3.40 10.91
CA ILE A 132 2.28 -4.71 11.51
C ILE A 132 0.85 -4.81 12.07
N SER A 133 0.06 -3.73 12.04
CA SER A 133 -1.25 -3.66 12.71
C SER A 133 -2.21 -4.78 12.28
N THR A 134 -2.12 -5.22 11.03
CA THR A 134 -2.98 -6.23 10.42
C THR A 134 -2.46 -7.68 10.55
N PHE A 135 -1.25 -7.88 11.09
CA PHE A 135 -0.77 -9.21 11.47
C PHE A 135 -1.49 -9.64 12.77
N PRO A 136 -2.34 -10.67 12.80
CA PRO A 136 -3.14 -11.01 13.99
C PRO A 136 -2.31 -11.41 15.21
N MET A 137 -2.65 -10.86 16.39
CA MET A 137 -2.09 -11.31 17.68
C MET A 137 -2.64 -12.66 18.13
N GLU A 138 -3.89 -12.96 17.75
CA GLU A 138 -4.66 -14.14 18.12
C GLU A 138 -5.63 -14.54 17.00
N ASN A 139 -6.23 -15.72 17.12
CA ASN A 139 -7.21 -16.27 16.16
C ASN A 139 -6.66 -16.52 14.74
N ALA A 140 -5.35 -16.43 14.52
CA ALA A 140 -4.72 -16.99 13.34
C ALA A 140 -4.69 -18.53 13.43
N PRO A 141 -4.49 -19.23 12.31
CA PRO A 141 -4.14 -20.65 12.34
C PRO A 141 -2.97 -20.92 13.30
N ILE A 142 -2.93 -22.10 13.90
CA ILE A 142 -1.86 -22.47 14.85
C ILE A 142 -0.48 -22.26 14.21
N GLY A 143 0.42 -21.59 14.93
CA GLY A 143 1.74 -21.21 14.42
C GLY A 143 1.83 -19.82 13.77
N HIS A 144 0.69 -19.22 13.42
CA HIS A 144 0.64 -17.96 12.66
C HIS A 144 0.22 -16.74 13.49
N ASN A 145 0.13 -16.83 14.81
CA ASN A 145 -0.05 -15.62 15.64
C ASN A 145 1.24 -14.79 15.62
N ARG A 146 1.12 -13.45 15.68
CA ARG A 146 2.26 -12.52 15.60
C ARG A 146 3.37 -12.77 16.62
N GLN A 147 3.02 -13.23 17.81
CA GLN A 147 3.96 -13.55 18.90
C GLN A 147 4.36 -15.04 18.96
N TYR A 148 3.92 -15.84 17.99
CA TYR A 148 4.27 -17.25 17.95
C TYR A 148 5.74 -17.41 17.57
N ASN A 149 6.45 -18.31 18.27
CA ASN A 149 7.82 -18.69 17.88
C ASN A 149 7.75 -19.54 16.62
N MET A 150 8.34 -19.06 15.52
CA MET A 150 8.34 -19.75 14.24
C MET A 150 8.95 -21.15 14.39
N VAL A 151 8.13 -22.16 14.16
CA VAL A 151 8.52 -23.56 14.32
C VAL A 151 9.33 -24.02 13.11
N PRO A 152 10.43 -24.76 13.26
CA PRO A 152 11.06 -25.25 14.50
C PRO A 152 12.38 -24.54 14.83
N PHE A 153 12.49 -23.23 14.59
CA PHE A 153 13.78 -22.53 14.73
C PHE A 153 14.28 -22.47 16.17
N TRP A 154 15.62 -22.45 16.31
CA TRP A 154 16.32 -22.35 17.58
C TRP A 154 17.54 -21.43 17.45
N PRO A 155 17.76 -20.44 18.36
CA PRO A 155 16.91 -20.09 19.50
C PRO A 155 15.50 -19.65 19.07
N PRO A 156 14.51 -19.64 19.98
CA PRO A 156 13.15 -19.24 19.64
C PRO A 156 13.15 -17.82 19.06
N ILE A 157 12.45 -17.67 17.93
CA ILE A 157 12.32 -16.42 17.20
C ILE A 157 10.86 -16.23 16.77
N THR A 158 10.31 -15.07 17.05
CA THR A 158 8.91 -14.75 16.78
C THR A 158 8.71 -14.23 15.35
N ASN A 159 7.47 -14.30 14.86
CA ASN A 159 7.11 -13.63 13.60
C ASN A 159 7.37 -12.11 13.64
N THR A 160 7.22 -11.48 14.82
CA THR A 160 7.45 -10.04 15.01
C THR A 160 8.90 -9.65 14.72
N GLU A 161 9.87 -10.48 15.10
CA GLU A 161 11.29 -10.19 14.91
C GLU A 161 11.69 -10.15 13.43
N MET A 162 10.96 -10.84 12.55
CA MET A 162 11.19 -10.80 11.09
C MET A 162 10.33 -9.76 10.37
N PHE A 163 9.40 -9.09 11.06
CA PHE A 163 8.52 -8.09 10.45
C PHE A 163 9.19 -6.70 10.48
N VAL A 164 10.35 -6.59 9.85
CA VAL A 164 11.21 -5.41 9.85
C VAL A 164 11.88 -5.26 8.50
N THR A 165 12.19 -4.03 8.07
CA THR A 165 12.93 -3.82 6.82
C THR A 165 14.34 -4.43 6.94
N ALA A 166 14.71 -5.27 5.98
CA ALA A 166 15.94 -6.05 6.02
C ALA A 166 17.22 -5.20 6.07
N PRO A 167 17.36 -4.07 5.33
CA PRO A 167 18.62 -3.33 5.29
C PRO A 167 19.06 -2.80 6.65
N ASP A 168 18.14 -2.24 7.42
CA ASP A 168 18.45 -1.57 8.68
C ASP A 168 18.41 -2.53 9.89
N ASN A 169 17.71 -3.66 9.78
CA ASN A 169 17.42 -4.53 10.92
C ASN A 169 18.03 -5.93 10.81
N LEU A 170 18.24 -6.46 9.59
CA LEU A 170 18.69 -7.83 9.34
C LEU A 170 20.03 -7.91 8.59
N GLY A 171 20.56 -6.78 8.11
CA GLY A 171 21.91 -6.69 7.55
C GLY A 171 22.04 -7.15 6.09
N TYR A 172 20.94 -7.21 5.35
CA TYR A 172 20.94 -7.52 3.92
C TYR A 172 19.97 -6.61 3.15
N THR A 173 20.21 -6.47 1.85
CA THR A 173 19.35 -5.71 0.94
C THR A 173 19.32 -6.37 -0.43
N TYR A 174 18.30 -6.06 -1.23
CA TYR A 174 18.15 -6.61 -2.57
C TYR A 174 18.52 -5.58 -3.64
N GLU A 175 19.43 -5.97 -4.54
CA GLU A 175 19.64 -5.25 -5.79
C GLU A 175 18.56 -5.65 -6.79
N VAL A 176 17.41 -4.96 -6.73
CA VAL A 176 16.24 -5.24 -7.59
C VAL A 176 15.52 -3.96 -7.94
N GLN A 177 14.94 -3.92 -9.15
CA GLN A 177 14.07 -2.84 -9.60
C GLN A 177 12.66 -3.38 -9.78
N TRP A 178 11.67 -2.66 -9.24
CA TRP A 178 10.28 -3.08 -9.28
C TRP A 178 9.58 -2.56 -10.53
N PRO A 179 8.74 -3.37 -11.18
CA PRO A 179 7.94 -2.91 -12.30
C PRO A 179 6.99 -1.79 -11.86
N SER A 180 6.95 -0.72 -12.63
CA SER A 180 5.98 0.36 -12.44
C SER A 180 4.59 -0.11 -12.86
N ARG A 181 3.56 0.40 -12.18
CA ARG A 181 2.18 0.21 -12.61
C ARG A 181 1.99 0.87 -13.98
N ASN A 182 1.43 0.11 -14.93
CA ASN A 182 0.88 0.69 -16.15
C ASN A 182 -0.50 1.25 -15.84
N PHE A 183 -0.67 2.57 -15.83
CA PHE A 183 -1.99 3.18 -15.69
C PHE A 183 -2.82 2.94 -16.94
N SER A 184 -4.08 2.59 -16.76
CA SER A 184 -5.06 2.56 -17.85
C SER A 184 -5.30 3.97 -18.37
N PHE A 185 -5.72 4.09 -19.63
CA PHE A 185 -6.09 5.38 -20.23
C PHE A 185 -7.14 6.11 -19.39
N SER A 186 -8.12 5.38 -18.84
CA SER A 186 -9.14 5.93 -17.94
C SER A 186 -8.53 6.54 -16.68
N GLU A 187 -7.60 5.86 -16.02
CA GLU A 187 -6.96 6.37 -14.81
C GLU A 187 -6.12 7.61 -15.10
N ILE A 188 -5.39 7.62 -16.22
CA ILE A 188 -4.62 8.80 -16.65
C ILE A 188 -5.55 10.01 -16.84
N VAL A 189 -6.68 9.81 -17.52
CA VAL A 189 -7.69 10.87 -17.71
C VAL A 189 -8.26 11.32 -16.37
N THR A 190 -8.62 10.40 -15.47
CA THR A 190 -9.14 10.75 -14.15
C THR A 190 -8.12 11.54 -13.33
N ILE A 191 -6.85 11.11 -13.29
CA ILE A 191 -5.77 11.81 -12.59
C ILE A 191 -5.59 13.21 -13.17
N ALA A 192 -5.58 13.35 -14.49
CA ALA A 192 -5.45 14.65 -15.16
C ALA A 192 -6.61 15.60 -14.81
N VAL A 193 -7.86 15.10 -14.83
CA VAL A 193 -9.05 15.89 -14.47
C VAL A 193 -9.00 16.32 -13.01
N VAL A 194 -8.69 15.40 -12.09
CA VAL A 194 -8.59 15.71 -10.65
C VAL A 194 -7.48 16.73 -10.39
N ALA A 195 -6.31 16.56 -11.01
CA ALA A 195 -5.20 17.50 -10.88
C ALA A 195 -5.57 18.90 -11.41
N ALA A 196 -6.25 18.98 -12.55
CA ALA A 196 -6.74 20.24 -13.10
C ALA A 196 -7.74 20.93 -12.17
N LEU A 197 -8.69 20.17 -11.60
CA LEU A 197 -9.66 20.70 -10.63
C LEU A 197 -9.00 21.22 -9.35
N LEU A 198 -7.99 20.50 -8.84
CA LEU A 198 -7.21 20.95 -7.68
C LEU A 198 -6.43 22.23 -7.98
N LEU A 199 -5.82 22.33 -9.16
CA LEU A 199 -5.10 23.54 -9.59
C LEU A 199 -6.05 24.74 -9.66
N VAL A 200 -7.25 24.55 -10.24
CA VAL A 200 -8.28 25.60 -10.28
C VAL A 200 -8.70 26.02 -8.86
N ALA A 201 -8.90 25.06 -7.95
CA ALA A 201 -9.24 25.36 -6.56
C ALA A 201 -8.15 26.17 -5.85
N VAL A 202 -6.87 25.82 -6.03
CA VAL A 202 -5.73 26.56 -5.46
C VAL A 202 -5.66 27.99 -6.00
N ILE A 203 -5.85 28.17 -7.32
CA ILE A 203 -5.90 29.51 -7.92
C ILE A 203 -7.05 30.32 -7.33
N PHE A 204 -8.22 29.72 -7.15
CA PHE A 204 -9.40 30.40 -6.60
C PHE A 204 -9.18 30.83 -5.15
N VAL A 205 -8.57 29.98 -4.32
CA VAL A 205 -8.20 30.31 -2.93
C VAL A 205 -7.16 31.42 -2.91
N GLY A 206 -6.13 31.35 -3.76
CA GLY A 206 -5.10 32.38 -3.88
C GLY A 206 -5.67 33.74 -4.32
N ALA A 207 -6.53 33.76 -5.33
CA ALA A 207 -7.21 34.96 -5.80
C ALA A 207 -8.13 35.54 -4.71
N SER A 208 -8.89 34.70 -4.02
CA SER A 208 -9.75 35.13 -2.91
C SER A 208 -8.94 35.73 -1.77
N TYR A 209 -7.79 35.16 -1.44
CA TYR A 209 -6.87 35.70 -0.43
C TYR A 209 -6.30 37.05 -0.85
N LEU A 210 -5.87 37.18 -2.11
CA LEU A 210 -5.35 38.44 -2.67
C LEU A 210 -6.41 39.55 -2.68
N ILE A 211 -7.63 39.25 -3.12
CA ILE A 211 -8.75 40.21 -3.11
C ILE A 211 -9.05 40.65 -1.67
N ARG A 212 -9.10 39.72 -0.72
CA ARG A 212 -9.34 40.04 0.69
C ARG A 212 -8.21 40.87 1.31
N ALA A 213 -6.95 40.57 0.98
CA ALA A 213 -5.81 41.37 1.43
C ALA A 213 -5.86 42.79 0.86
N ARG A 214 -6.22 42.92 -0.43
CA ARG A 214 -6.32 44.23 -1.10
C ARG A 214 -7.49 45.06 -0.55
N ASN A 215 -8.66 44.47 -0.35
CA ASN A 215 -9.79 45.16 0.29
C ASN A 215 -9.46 45.64 1.71
N LYS A 216 -8.71 44.85 2.49
CA LYS A 216 -8.25 45.27 3.83
C LYS A 216 -7.28 46.45 3.76
N MET A 217 -6.43 46.53 2.73
CA MET A 217 -5.56 47.68 2.50
C MET A 217 -6.36 48.91 2.02
N ASP A 218 -7.37 48.72 1.17
CA ASP A 218 -8.23 49.79 0.69
C ASP A 218 -9.12 50.37 1.82
N GLU A 219 -9.64 49.53 2.73
CA GLU A 219 -10.32 49.99 3.97
C GLU A 219 -9.38 50.78 4.89
N ALA A 220 -8.11 50.38 5.00
CA ALA A 220 -7.12 51.13 5.78
C ALA A 220 -6.71 52.47 5.13
N ASN A 221 -6.95 52.64 3.83
CA ASN A 221 -6.63 53.84 3.06
C ASN A 221 -7.82 54.79 2.84
N GLN A 222 -9.01 54.49 3.39
CA GLN A 222 -10.12 55.46 3.36
C GLN A 222 -9.79 56.67 4.25
N PRO A 223 -9.82 57.90 3.71
CA PRO A 223 -9.63 59.09 4.53
C PRO A 223 -10.83 59.24 5.49
N LEU A 224 -10.55 59.40 6.77
CA LEU A 224 -11.51 59.67 7.87
C LEU A 224 -12.13 61.08 7.76
N LEU A 225 -12.72 61.45 6.62
CA LEU A 225 -13.40 62.73 6.43
C LEU A 225 -14.80 62.51 5.85
N SER A 226 -15.73 62.17 6.74
CA SER A 226 -17.15 62.37 6.53
C SER A 226 -17.73 63.21 7.68
N ASP A 227 -17.16 64.38 7.92
CA ASP A 227 -17.84 65.46 8.65
C ASP A 227 -18.21 66.55 7.64
N GLN A 228 -19.42 66.42 7.13
CA GLN A 228 -20.06 67.41 6.27
C GLN A 228 -20.43 68.61 7.16
N TYR A 229 -19.52 69.56 7.32
CA TYR A 229 -19.78 70.86 7.95
C TYR A 229 -20.88 71.58 7.15
N GLN A 230 -22.08 71.68 7.72
CA GLN A 230 -23.12 72.56 7.21
C GLN A 230 -22.65 74.01 7.34
N HIS A 231 -22.47 74.66 6.20
CA HIS A 231 -22.21 76.08 6.07
C HIS A 231 -23.54 76.83 6.31
N TYR A 232 -23.68 77.47 7.46
CA TYR A 232 -24.74 78.47 7.70
C TYR A 232 -24.17 79.86 7.44
N THR A 233 -24.49 80.42 6.26
CA THR A 233 -24.30 81.83 5.95
C THR A 233 -25.64 82.51 5.77
N GLU A 234 -25.83 83.56 6.57
CA GLU A 234 -26.50 84.83 6.24
C GLU A 234 -27.99 84.80 5.89
N GLU A 235 -28.82 84.98 6.91
CA GLU A 235 -30.12 85.63 6.74
C GLU A 235 -30.46 86.45 7.98
N TYR A 236 -29.81 87.61 8.18
CA TYR A 236 -30.36 88.72 8.99
C TYR A 236 -29.71 90.07 8.60
N GLU A 237 -29.95 90.51 7.37
CA GLU A 237 -30.03 91.94 7.06
C GLU A 237 -31.31 92.20 6.27
N ARG A 238 -32.42 92.35 7.01
CA ARG A 238 -33.53 93.24 6.65
C ARG A 238 -34.53 93.28 7.82
N LEU A 239 -34.26 94.16 8.77
CA LEU A 239 -35.33 94.91 9.44
C LEU A 239 -34.75 96.19 10.05
N ASN A 240 -35.00 97.26 9.31
CA ASN A 240 -34.94 98.67 9.65
C ASN A 240 -34.97 99.00 11.16
N ASN A 241 -33.99 99.80 11.59
CA ASN A 241 -34.20 100.85 12.60
C ASN A 241 -34.88 102.05 11.90
N PRO A 242 -35.74 102.88 12.54
CA PRO A 242 -35.40 103.60 13.77
C PRO A 242 -36.56 103.93 14.76
N ASN A 243 -36.22 104.05 16.06
CA ASN A 243 -36.58 105.16 16.98
C ASN A 243 -36.60 104.70 18.45
N GLN A 244 -35.60 105.10 19.24
CA GLN A 244 -35.83 105.93 20.44
C GLN A 244 -34.53 106.39 21.11
N SER A 245 -34.65 107.50 21.83
CA SER A 245 -33.66 108.45 22.32
C SER A 245 -33.52 108.37 23.86
N MET A 246 -32.45 109.00 24.38
CA MET A 246 -32.10 109.34 25.78
C MET A 246 -31.54 108.16 26.60
N VAL A 247 -30.41 108.25 27.34
CA VAL A 247 -29.72 109.34 28.04
C VAL A 247 -28.21 109.13 27.94
#